data_AF-A0A3D1K152-F1
#
_entry.id   AF-A0A3D1K152-F1
#
_cell.length_a   1.000
_cell.length_b   1.000
_cell.length_c   1.000
_cell.angle_alpha   90.00
_cell.angle_beta   90.00
_cell.angle_gamma   90.00
#
_symmetry.space_group_name_H-M   'P 1'
#
loop_
_entity.id
_entity.type
_entity.pdbx_description
1 polymer ?
#
loop_
_entity_poly.entity_id
_entity_poly.type
_entity_poly.pdbx_seq_one_letter_code
_entity_poly.pdbx_strand_id
1 'polypeptide(L)'
;MNILRKQRRIKAYSCGSNRRKNMTAKSNLKRMTIRYFTLTELLLVTAIVTSIPAGTYLKVKQKAVEIDCLNNMRQVGTSIVAFHLSNGEYPKAAFFPEKPKTDKNSIRVILGDELGGDKIWICPAMPDALKDKGLTWVYNDTLAGKSTVKDPEKTWILIEFTCVSKKTPSAHPGGYNIVYADGHVATSKILPEDITKNQQAMLDELMKGHQLACSH
;
A
#
# COMPACT_ATOMS: atom_id res chain seq x y z
N MET A 1 -50.21 -43.35 30.95
CA MET A 1 -50.33 -42.31 29.89
C MET A 1 -48.96 -42.21 29.23
N ASN A 2 -48.71 -42.88 28.09
CA ASN A 2 -48.99 -42.42 26.72
C ASN A 2 -48.37 -41.04 26.44
N ILE A 3 -47.60 -40.73 25.39
CA ILE A 3 -47.24 -41.45 24.15
C ILE A 3 -46.17 -40.60 23.40
N LEU A 4 -45.19 -41.30 22.80
CA LEU A 4 -44.48 -41.01 21.53
C LEU A 4 -43.41 -39.91 21.38
N ARG A 5 -42.17 -40.43 21.35
CA ARG A 5 -41.03 -40.00 20.52
C ARG A 5 -41.44 -39.91 19.03
N LYS A 6 -41.14 -38.79 18.36
CA LYS A 6 -41.29 -38.64 16.90
C LYS A 6 -39.92 -38.73 16.22
N GLN A 7 -39.54 -39.94 15.84
CA GLN A 7 -38.45 -40.21 14.90
C GLN A 7 -38.82 -39.61 13.53
N ARG A 8 -37.99 -38.70 12.99
CA ARG A 8 -38.05 -38.34 11.57
C ARG A 8 -37.06 -39.21 10.80
N ARG A 9 -37.59 -40.23 10.11
CA ARG A 9 -36.89 -41.00 9.08
C ARG A 9 -36.57 -40.07 7.91
N ILE A 10 -35.29 -39.88 7.62
CA ILE A 10 -34.85 -39.31 6.35
C ILE A 10 -34.97 -40.41 5.30
N LYS A 11 -35.85 -40.19 4.32
CA LYS A 11 -36.05 -41.08 3.17
C LYS A 11 -34.81 -41.03 2.28
N ALA A 12 -34.25 -42.20 1.99
CA ALA A 12 -33.33 -42.40 0.89
C ALA A 12 -34.04 -42.06 -0.44
N TYR A 13 -33.45 -41.16 -1.22
CA TYR A 13 -33.87 -40.92 -2.59
C TYR A 13 -32.99 -41.73 -3.53
N SER A 14 -33.65 -42.63 -4.26
CA SER A 14 -33.10 -43.54 -5.24
C SER A 14 -32.44 -42.81 -6.41
N CYS A 15 -31.27 -43.29 -6.80
CA CYS A 15 -30.58 -42.98 -8.04
C CYS A 15 -31.49 -43.31 -9.24
N GLY A 16 -32.01 -42.26 -9.90
CA GLY A 16 -32.84 -42.35 -11.09
C GLY A 16 -31.97 -42.40 -12.35
N SER A 17 -32.03 -43.52 -13.05
CA SER A 17 -31.39 -43.76 -14.34
C SER A 17 -32.09 -43.01 -15.49
N ASN A 18 -31.25 -42.49 -16.39
CA ASN A 18 -31.42 -42.52 -17.85
C ASN A 18 -32.52 -41.65 -18.51
N ARG A 19 -32.10 -40.55 -19.18
CA ARG A 19 -32.48 -40.26 -20.58
C ARG A 19 -31.59 -39.15 -21.17
N ARG A 20 -30.57 -39.51 -21.96
CA ARG A 20 -29.91 -38.57 -22.88
C ARG A 20 -30.94 -38.13 -23.92
N LYS A 21 -31.40 -36.88 -23.83
CA LYS A 21 -32.06 -36.21 -24.96
C LYS A 21 -30.98 -35.52 -25.77
N ASN A 22 -30.73 -36.05 -26.97
CA ASN A 22 -29.92 -35.41 -27.99
C ASN A 22 -30.61 -34.08 -28.38
N MET A 23 -30.19 -32.98 -27.77
CA MET A 23 -30.48 -31.65 -28.30
C MET A 23 -29.46 -31.38 -29.40
N THR A 24 -29.89 -31.54 -30.64
CA THR A 24 -29.21 -30.96 -31.80
C THR A 24 -29.14 -29.45 -31.60
N ALA A 25 -28.01 -28.96 -31.13
CA ALA A 25 -27.71 -27.55 -31.10
C ALA A 25 -27.65 -27.05 -32.54
N LYS A 26 -28.75 -26.43 -33.01
CA LYS A 26 -28.71 -25.58 -34.21
C LYS A 26 -27.83 -24.38 -33.86
N SER A 27 -26.54 -24.48 -34.17
CA SER A 27 -25.59 -23.39 -34.08
C SER A 27 -26.01 -22.31 -35.07
N ASN A 28 -26.71 -21.28 -34.59
CA ASN A 28 -26.77 -19.99 -35.26
C ASN A 28 -25.35 -19.40 -35.23
N LEU A 29 -24.48 -19.83 -36.16
CA LEU A 29 -23.24 -19.14 -36.45
C LEU A 29 -23.62 -17.76 -37.01
N LYS A 30 -23.74 -16.77 -36.12
CA LYS A 30 -23.69 -15.36 -36.48
C LYS A 30 -22.42 -15.18 -37.30
N ARG A 31 -22.54 -14.99 -38.62
CA ARG A 31 -21.43 -14.56 -39.47
C ARG A 31 -20.94 -13.23 -38.90
N MET A 32 -19.80 -13.24 -38.22
CA MET A 32 -19.06 -12.01 -37.97
C MET A 32 -18.56 -11.52 -39.33
N THR A 33 -19.25 -10.52 -39.89
CA THR A 33 -18.76 -9.77 -41.03
C THR A 33 -17.45 -9.10 -40.62
N ILE A 34 -16.34 -9.63 -41.13
CA ILE A 34 -15.02 -9.00 -40.99
C ILE A 34 -15.07 -7.74 -41.85
N ARG A 35 -15.06 -6.57 -41.20
CA ARG A 35 -14.92 -5.29 -41.89
C ARG A 35 -13.45 -5.14 -42.29
N TYR A 36 -13.20 -4.93 -43.57
CA TYR A 36 -11.86 -4.63 -44.06
C TYR A 36 -11.47 -3.23 -43.55
N PHE A 37 -10.35 -3.16 -42.83
CA PHE A 37 -9.79 -1.90 -42.33
C PHE A 37 -9.26 -1.08 -43.51
N THR A 38 -9.61 0.20 -43.57
CA THR A 38 -9.06 1.08 -44.61
C THR A 38 -7.64 1.52 -44.25
N LEU A 39 -6.80 1.77 -45.25
CA LEU A 39 -5.42 2.25 -45.04
C LEU A 39 -5.41 3.55 -44.24
N THR A 40 -6.34 4.46 -44.53
CA THR A 40 -6.47 5.75 -43.84
C THR A 40 -6.83 5.58 -42.36
N GLU A 41 -7.69 4.63 -42.03
CA GLU A 41 -8.06 4.32 -40.64
C GLU A 41 -6.87 3.76 -39.85
N LEU A 42 -6.08 2.85 -40.46
CA LEU A 42 -4.86 2.34 -39.85
C LEU A 42 -3.82 3.47 -39.63
N LEU A 43 -3.60 4.32 -40.64
CA LEU A 43 -2.65 5.41 -40.56
C LEU A 43 -3.03 6.44 -39.49
N LEU A 44 -4.31 6.83 -39.41
CA LEU A 44 -4.81 7.75 -38.39
C LEU A 44 -4.56 7.24 -36.97
N VAL A 45 -4.85 5.95 -36.71
CA VAL A 45 -4.64 5.34 -35.38
C VAL A 45 -3.16 5.34 -35.00
N THR A 46 -2.29 4.95 -35.93
CA THR A 46 -0.84 4.96 -35.66
C THR A 46 -0.33 6.37 -35.38
N ALA A 47 -0.79 7.38 -36.14
CA ALA A 47 -0.42 8.77 -35.93
C ALA A 47 -0.80 9.28 -34.53
N ILE A 48 -2.00 8.96 -34.05
CA ILE A 48 -2.45 9.34 -32.70
C ILE A 48 -1.59 8.66 -31.63
N VAL A 49 -1.34 7.35 -31.73
CA VAL A 49 -0.56 6.61 -30.72
C VAL A 49 0.90 7.08 -30.68
N THR A 50 1.51 7.34 -31.84
CA THR A 50 2.91 7.81 -31.91
C THR A 50 3.07 9.30 -31.56
N SER A 51 1.98 10.06 -31.49
CA SER A 51 2.04 11.49 -31.19
C SER A 51 2.52 11.82 -29.78
N ILE A 52 2.46 10.86 -28.84
CA ILE A 52 2.89 11.07 -27.45
C ILE A 52 4.39 10.75 -27.33
N PRO A 53 5.23 11.72 -26.97
CA PRO A 53 6.64 11.46 -26.73
C PRO A 53 6.84 10.47 -25.58
N ALA A 54 7.69 9.47 -25.75
CA ALA A 54 8.01 8.51 -24.69
C ALA A 54 8.50 9.20 -23.39
N GLY A 55 9.22 10.33 -23.51
CA GLY A 55 9.72 11.09 -22.37
C GLY A 55 8.63 11.77 -21.53
N THR A 56 7.54 12.25 -22.13
CA THR A 56 6.43 12.86 -21.37
C THR A 56 5.62 11.79 -20.65
N TYR A 57 5.45 10.62 -21.28
CA TYR A 57 4.78 9.47 -20.67
C TYR A 57 5.48 9.01 -19.38
N LEU A 58 6.81 8.89 -19.38
CA LEU A 58 7.56 8.49 -18.18
C LEU A 58 7.42 9.50 -17.03
N LYS A 59 7.43 10.80 -17.33
CA LYS A 59 7.22 11.86 -16.33
C LYS A 59 5.81 11.78 -15.72
N VAL A 60 4.79 11.61 -16.54
CA VAL A 60 3.39 11.46 -16.08
C VAL A 60 3.26 10.21 -15.21
N LYS A 61 3.85 9.09 -15.62
CA LYS A 61 3.86 7.85 -14.83
C LYS A 61 4.51 8.05 -13.47
N GLN A 62 5.68 8.69 -13.40
CA GLN A 62 6.35 8.98 -12.13
C GLN A 62 5.51 9.87 -11.22
N LYS A 63 4.82 10.87 -11.80
CA LYS A 63 3.91 11.74 -11.04
C LYS A 63 2.65 11.04 -10.56
N ALA A 64 2.09 10.11 -11.33
CA ALA A 64 0.97 9.29 -10.87
C ALA A 64 1.37 8.44 -9.66
N VAL A 65 2.55 7.80 -9.70
CA VAL A 65 3.09 7.02 -8.59
C VAL A 65 3.35 7.89 -7.34
N GLU A 66 3.83 9.12 -7.52
CA GLU A 66 3.98 10.11 -6.44
C GLU A 66 2.64 10.47 -5.80
N ILE A 67 1.59 10.68 -6.60
CA ILE A 67 0.23 10.97 -6.10
C ILE A 67 -0.35 9.77 -5.34
N ASP A 68 -0.17 8.55 -5.84
CA ASP A 68 -0.63 7.33 -5.17
C ASP A 68 0.03 7.17 -3.79
N CYS A 69 1.34 7.39 -3.73
CA CYS A 69 2.10 7.38 -2.49
C CYS A 69 1.61 8.46 -1.51
N LEU A 70 1.42 9.68 -1.99
CA LEU A 70 0.91 10.79 -1.19
C LEU A 70 -0.48 10.49 -0.61
N ASN A 71 -1.36 9.85 -1.39
CA ASN A 71 -2.68 9.44 -0.93
C ASN A 71 -2.63 8.32 0.12
N ASN A 72 -1.69 7.38 0.00
CA ASN A 72 -1.45 6.37 1.04
C ASN A 72 -1.00 7.05 2.35
N MET A 73 -0.05 7.97 2.28
CA MET A 73 0.44 8.69 3.46
C MET A 73 -0.63 9.58 4.10
N ARG A 74 -1.53 10.20 3.33
CA ARG A 74 -2.68 10.95 3.89
C ARG A 74 -3.60 10.05 4.70
N GLN A 75 -3.90 8.86 4.20
CA GLN A 75 -4.75 7.90 4.90
C GLN A 75 -4.09 7.43 6.20
N VAL A 76 -2.79 7.08 6.16
CA VAL A 76 -2.04 6.71 7.37
C VAL A 76 -1.95 7.88 8.35
N GLY A 77 -1.64 9.09 7.88
CA GLY A 77 -1.56 10.28 8.73
C GLY A 77 -2.89 10.61 9.41
N THR A 78 -4.00 10.49 8.68
CA THR A 78 -5.35 10.67 9.25
C THR A 78 -5.62 9.65 10.34
N SER A 79 -5.16 8.40 10.17
CA SER A 79 -5.29 7.36 11.19
C SER A 79 -4.43 7.61 12.42
N ILE A 80 -3.19 8.09 12.25
CA ILE A 80 -2.33 8.43 13.39
C ILE A 80 -2.98 9.53 14.23
N VAL A 81 -3.54 10.56 13.58
CA VAL A 81 -4.28 11.62 14.28
C VAL A 81 -5.53 11.06 14.95
N ALA A 82 -6.30 10.20 14.29
CA ALA A 82 -7.47 9.57 14.89
C ALA A 82 -7.10 8.73 16.13
N PHE A 83 -6.00 7.97 16.07
CA PHE A 83 -5.48 7.20 17.20
C PHE A 83 -5.05 8.12 18.35
N HIS A 84 -4.37 9.22 18.05
CA HIS A 84 -3.96 10.20 19.05
C HIS A 84 -5.19 10.83 19.74
N LEU A 85 -6.24 11.16 18.98
CA LEU A 85 -7.49 11.70 19.52
C LEU A 85 -8.25 10.68 20.38
N SER A 86 -8.22 9.38 20.04
CA SER A 86 -8.93 8.35 20.81
C SER A 86 -8.18 7.93 22.07
N ASN A 87 -6.84 7.89 22.02
CA ASN A 87 -6.02 7.33 23.09
C ASN A 87 -5.34 8.41 23.95
N GLY A 88 -5.32 9.65 23.50
CA GLY A 88 -4.66 10.78 24.18
C GLY A 88 -3.13 10.76 24.10
N GLU A 89 -2.56 9.83 23.33
CA GLU A 89 -1.11 9.70 23.10
C GLU A 89 -0.82 9.20 21.68
N TYR A 90 0.33 9.56 21.12
CA TYR A 90 0.77 9.03 19.83
C TYR A 90 1.13 7.55 19.93
N PRO A 91 0.97 6.77 18.83
CA PRO A 91 1.31 5.35 18.79
C PRO A 91 2.70 5.05 19.35
N LYS A 92 2.80 4.08 20.26
CA LYS A 92 4.09 3.61 20.81
C LYS A 92 4.81 2.69 19.82
N ALA A 93 5.14 3.23 18.65
CA ALA A 93 5.81 2.52 17.57
C ALA A 93 7.33 2.76 17.59
N ALA A 94 8.07 1.77 17.09
CA ALA A 94 9.50 1.91 16.82
C ALA A 94 9.76 2.71 15.54
N PHE A 95 10.95 3.29 15.42
CA PHE A 95 11.39 4.06 14.25
C PHE A 95 11.21 3.26 12.94
N PHE A 96 11.70 2.02 12.95
CA PHE A 96 11.42 1.03 11.93
C PHE A 96 11.52 -0.38 12.54
N PRO A 97 10.44 -1.17 12.54
CA PRO A 97 10.44 -2.53 13.10
C PRO A 97 11.21 -3.53 12.21
N GLU A 98 11.75 -4.59 12.80
CA GLU A 98 12.45 -5.66 12.06
C GLU A 98 11.49 -6.47 11.18
N LYS A 99 10.30 -6.80 11.72
CA LYS A 99 9.22 -7.51 11.03
C LYS A 99 7.96 -6.65 11.04
N PRO A 100 7.81 -5.74 10.07
CA PRO A 100 6.74 -4.73 10.08
C PRO A 100 5.30 -5.28 10.09
N LYS A 101 5.10 -6.52 9.64
CA LYS A 101 3.76 -7.15 9.59
C LYS A 101 3.36 -7.81 10.91
N THR A 102 4.30 -8.11 11.80
CA THR A 102 4.04 -8.95 12.99
C THR A 102 4.47 -8.30 14.29
N ASP A 103 5.44 -7.39 14.26
CA ASP A 103 5.99 -6.81 15.47
C ASP A 103 4.99 -5.86 16.14
N LYS A 104 4.81 -6.02 17.46
CA LYS A 104 3.85 -5.23 18.25
C LYS A 104 4.18 -3.74 18.30
N ASN A 105 5.46 -3.39 18.12
CA ASN A 105 5.94 -2.00 18.03
C ASN A 105 5.89 -1.47 16.59
N SER A 106 5.36 -2.22 15.62
CA SER A 106 5.17 -1.73 14.26
C SER A 106 3.99 -0.77 14.23
N ILE A 107 4.20 0.43 13.66
CA ILE A 107 3.11 1.40 13.43
C ILE A 107 1.94 0.79 12.66
N ARG A 108 2.26 -0.11 11.72
CA ARG A 108 1.29 -0.86 10.93
C ARG A 108 0.42 -1.79 11.79
N VAL A 109 1.04 -2.49 12.75
CA VAL A 109 0.32 -3.42 13.63
C VAL A 109 -0.51 -2.66 14.65
N ILE A 110 0.01 -1.52 15.16
CA ILE A 110 -0.69 -0.70 16.15
C ILE A 110 -1.95 -0.04 15.57
N LEU A 111 -1.88 0.48 14.34
CA LEU A 111 -3.02 1.11 13.68
C LEU A 111 -3.98 0.11 13.03
N GLY A 112 -3.58 -1.17 12.96
CA GLY A 112 -4.39 -2.26 12.43
C GLY A 112 -4.45 -2.30 10.89
N ASP A 113 -4.81 -3.47 10.37
CA ASP A 113 -4.94 -3.69 8.91
C ASP A 113 -6.20 -3.06 8.30
N GLU A 114 -7.08 -2.46 9.12
CA GLU A 114 -8.36 -1.85 8.70
C GLU A 114 -8.19 -0.63 7.78
N LEU A 115 -6.99 -0.05 7.72
CA LEU A 115 -6.69 1.14 6.93
C LEU A 115 -6.64 0.94 5.41
N GLY A 116 -6.76 -0.30 4.91
CA GLY A 116 -6.68 -0.60 3.49
C GLY A 116 -5.67 -1.68 3.11
N GLY A 117 -5.25 -2.50 4.07
CA GLY A 117 -4.33 -3.62 3.88
C GLY A 117 -2.90 -3.22 3.52
N ASP A 118 -2.13 -4.16 2.97
CA ASP A 118 -0.68 -4.03 2.74
C ASP A 118 -0.29 -2.83 1.87
N LYS A 119 -1.14 -2.42 0.93
CA LYS A 119 -0.79 -1.41 -0.09
C LYS A 119 -0.53 -0.03 0.52
N ILE A 120 -1.20 0.31 1.61
CA ILE A 120 -1.10 1.65 2.21
C ILE A 120 0.21 1.88 2.96
N TRP A 121 0.83 0.78 3.39
CA TRP A 121 2.11 0.76 4.10
C TRP A 121 3.32 0.75 3.16
N ILE A 122 3.07 0.66 1.85
CA ILE A 122 4.08 0.44 0.83
C ILE A 122 4.03 1.54 -0.23
N CYS A 123 5.18 2.16 -0.46
CA CYS A 123 5.40 3.09 -1.55
C CYS A 123 5.52 2.33 -2.88
N PRO A 124 4.70 2.63 -3.90
CA PRO A 124 4.81 1.98 -5.19
C PRO A 124 6.11 2.33 -5.95
N ALA A 125 6.78 3.43 -5.62
CA ALA A 125 8.06 3.82 -6.21
C ALA A 125 9.28 3.08 -5.63
N MET A 126 9.11 2.36 -4.51
CA MET A 126 10.25 1.66 -3.88
C MET A 126 10.62 0.36 -4.62
N PRO A 127 11.91 -0.04 -4.59
CA PRO A 127 12.36 -1.33 -5.11
C PRO A 127 11.65 -2.50 -4.42
N ASP A 128 11.45 -3.59 -5.17
CA ASP A 128 10.73 -4.78 -4.70
C ASP A 128 11.27 -5.33 -3.38
N ALA A 129 12.60 -5.36 -3.21
CA ALA A 129 13.25 -5.81 -1.98
C ALA A 129 12.81 -5.05 -0.70
N LEU A 130 12.41 -3.78 -0.82
CA LEU A 130 11.86 -3.01 0.31
C LEU A 130 10.35 -3.15 0.43
N LYS A 131 9.64 -3.31 -0.69
CA LYS A 131 8.20 -3.56 -0.69
C LYS A 131 7.86 -4.90 -0.04
N ASP A 132 8.71 -5.91 -0.23
CA ASP A 132 8.53 -7.24 0.34
C ASP A 132 8.59 -7.25 1.87
N LYS A 133 9.30 -6.29 2.49
CA LYS A 133 9.30 -6.09 3.95
C LYS A 133 7.92 -5.69 4.49
N GLY A 134 7.06 -5.10 3.65
CA GLY A 134 5.69 -4.74 4.01
C GLY A 134 5.52 -3.40 4.73
N LEU A 135 6.57 -2.60 4.82
CA LEU A 135 6.57 -1.22 5.30
C LEU A 135 7.73 -0.45 4.64
N THR A 136 7.42 0.69 4.03
CA THR A 136 8.42 1.59 3.41
C THR A 136 8.41 2.99 4.02
N TRP A 137 7.77 3.14 5.16
CA TRP A 137 7.69 4.37 5.92
C TRP A 137 8.48 4.24 7.22
N VAL A 138 8.99 5.35 7.70
CA VAL A 138 9.75 5.47 8.93
C VAL A 138 8.98 6.38 9.87
N TYR A 139 8.81 5.93 11.11
CA TYR A 139 8.06 6.63 12.14
C TYR A 139 8.99 7.46 13.04
N ASN A 140 8.53 8.62 13.50
CA ASN A 140 9.22 9.41 14.50
C ASN A 140 8.97 8.84 15.90
N ASP A 141 9.81 7.90 16.32
CA ASP A 141 9.73 7.24 17.63
C ASP A 141 9.91 8.21 18.82
N THR A 142 10.49 9.39 18.61
CA THR A 142 10.54 10.44 19.64
C THR A 142 9.16 10.96 20.04
N LEU A 143 8.11 10.68 19.25
CA LEU A 143 6.73 11.02 19.55
C LEU A 143 5.98 9.91 20.31
N ALA A 144 6.52 8.69 20.34
CA ALA A 144 5.88 7.53 20.93
C ALA A 144 5.39 7.82 22.36
N GLY A 145 4.09 7.69 22.60
CA GLY A 145 3.49 7.90 23.92
C GLY A 145 3.42 9.37 24.40
N LYS A 146 3.77 10.35 23.56
CA LYS A 146 3.55 11.77 23.90
C LYS A 146 2.09 12.14 23.69
N SER A 147 1.53 12.92 24.61
CA SER A 147 0.18 13.48 24.48
C SER A 147 0.13 14.77 23.68
N THR A 148 1.20 15.55 23.67
CA THR A 148 1.26 16.83 22.94
C THR A 148 2.63 17.03 22.32
N VAL A 149 2.68 17.82 21.26
CA VAL A 149 3.90 18.24 20.58
C VAL A 149 3.92 19.75 20.43
N LYS A 150 5.11 20.32 20.41
CA LYS A 150 5.30 21.73 20.08
C LYS A 150 5.28 21.89 18.56
N ASP A 151 4.60 22.92 18.05
CA ASP A 151 4.50 23.24 16.62
C ASP A 151 4.11 22.01 15.76
N PRO A 152 2.86 21.48 15.89
CA PRO A 152 2.41 20.26 15.21
C PRO A 152 2.58 20.29 13.69
N GLU A 153 2.46 21.47 13.08
CA GLU A 153 2.61 21.71 11.65
C GLU A 153 4.06 21.62 11.15
N LYS A 154 5.04 21.58 12.06
CA LYS A 154 6.47 21.42 11.74
C LYS A 154 7.06 20.11 12.27
N THR A 155 6.31 19.41 13.12
CA THR A 155 6.73 18.15 13.70
C THR A 155 6.33 17.01 12.77
N TRP A 156 7.32 16.33 12.17
CA TRP A 156 7.07 15.17 11.32
C TRP A 156 6.75 13.93 12.17
N ILE A 157 5.84 13.11 11.68
CA ILE A 157 5.41 11.83 12.28
C ILE A 157 5.90 10.66 11.45
N LEU A 158 5.73 10.74 10.13
CA LEU A 158 5.97 9.64 9.21
C LEU A 158 6.64 10.18 7.95
N ILE A 159 7.65 9.48 7.47
CA ILE A 159 8.40 9.87 6.27
C ILE A 159 8.81 8.63 5.47
N GLU A 160 9.11 8.81 4.19
CA GLU A 160 9.62 7.75 3.33
C GLU A 160 10.96 7.20 3.79
N PHE A 161 11.14 5.87 3.71
CA PHE A 161 12.32 5.16 4.21
C PHE A 161 13.65 5.64 3.61
N THR A 162 13.66 6.14 2.39
CA THR A 162 14.90 6.65 1.75
C THR A 162 15.51 7.83 2.51
N CYS A 163 14.76 8.50 3.40
CA CYS A 163 15.24 9.61 4.21
C CYS A 163 16.44 9.26 5.11
N VAL A 164 16.65 7.97 5.41
CA VAL A 164 17.75 7.52 6.28
C VAL A 164 19.09 7.38 5.56
N SER A 165 19.14 7.46 4.23
CA SER A 165 20.38 7.26 3.45
C SER A 165 20.78 8.53 2.72
N LYS A 166 22.02 8.99 2.92
CA LYS A 166 22.63 10.07 2.12
C LYS A 166 22.92 9.66 0.68
N LYS A 167 23.07 8.35 0.43
CA LYS A 167 23.46 7.79 -0.88
C LYS A 167 22.25 7.49 -1.76
N THR A 168 21.06 7.38 -1.17
CA THR A 168 19.84 7.01 -1.86
C THR A 168 19.00 8.28 -2.07
N PRO A 169 18.70 8.69 -3.31
CA PRO A 169 17.82 9.82 -3.54
C PRO A 169 16.39 9.52 -3.06
N SER A 170 15.55 10.55 -2.99
CA SER A 170 14.11 10.35 -2.79
C SER A 170 13.53 9.42 -3.87
N ALA A 171 12.52 8.63 -3.50
CA ALA A 171 11.76 7.78 -4.40
C ALA A 171 10.95 8.58 -5.43
N HIS A 172 10.71 9.88 -5.18
CA HIS A 172 9.87 10.73 -6.02
C HIS A 172 10.62 11.97 -6.52
N PRO A 173 10.31 12.45 -7.75
CA PRO A 173 10.87 13.70 -8.29
C PRO A 173 10.58 14.93 -7.43
N GLY A 174 9.46 14.93 -6.71
CA GLY A 174 9.06 16.01 -5.79
C GLY A 174 9.90 16.10 -4.51
N GLY A 175 10.61 15.04 -4.14
CA GLY A 175 11.26 14.93 -2.82
C GLY A 175 10.56 13.90 -1.95
N TYR A 176 10.70 14.02 -0.63
CA TYR A 176 10.14 13.10 0.34
C TYR A 176 8.71 13.47 0.68
N ASN A 177 7.83 12.48 0.76
CA ASN A 177 6.51 12.66 1.36
C ASN A 177 6.61 12.60 2.89
N ILE A 178 6.08 13.61 3.56
CA ILE A 178 6.21 13.82 5.00
C ILE A 178 4.82 14.05 5.58
N VAL A 179 4.43 13.26 6.56
CA VAL A 179 3.24 13.47 7.40
C VAL A 179 3.64 14.27 8.63
N TYR A 180 2.88 15.30 8.94
CA TYR A 180 3.08 16.15 10.11
C TYR A 180 2.07 15.85 11.21
N ALA A 181 2.33 16.40 12.40
CA ALA A 181 1.61 16.06 13.61
C ALA A 181 0.21 16.66 13.72
N ASP A 182 -0.10 17.67 12.92
CA ASP A 182 -1.45 18.16 12.65
C ASP A 182 -2.21 17.31 11.59
N GLY A 183 -1.56 16.30 11.00
CA GLY A 183 -2.14 15.37 10.04
C GLY A 183 -1.99 15.75 8.57
N HIS A 184 -1.43 16.93 8.25
CA HIS A 184 -1.21 17.26 6.84
C HIS A 184 -0.02 16.48 6.27
N VAL A 185 0.00 16.36 4.94
CA VAL A 185 1.09 15.69 4.21
C VAL A 185 1.66 16.66 3.18
N ALA A 186 2.98 16.83 3.19
CA ALA A 186 3.70 17.66 2.23
C ALA A 186 4.81 16.86 1.55
N THR A 187 5.10 17.23 0.30
CA THR A 187 6.26 16.72 -0.43
C THR A 187 7.37 17.77 -0.38
N SER A 188 8.55 17.40 0.12
CA SER A 188 9.69 18.31 0.29
C SER A 188 11.00 17.69 -0.18
N LYS A 189 11.80 18.45 -0.93
CA LYS A 189 13.18 18.04 -1.27
C LYS A 189 14.14 18.17 -0.09
N ILE A 190 13.76 18.94 0.92
CA ILE A 190 14.54 19.20 2.12
C ILE A 190 13.97 18.35 3.24
N LEU A 191 14.82 17.53 3.84
CA LEU A 191 14.46 16.72 5.00
C LEU A 191 14.39 17.59 6.27
N PRO A 192 13.58 17.19 7.26
CA PRO A 192 13.67 17.72 8.62
C PRO A 192 15.11 17.74 9.15
N GLU A 193 15.45 18.75 9.95
CA GLU A 193 16.83 18.96 10.42
C GLU A 193 17.37 17.81 11.25
N ASP A 194 16.53 17.22 12.10
CA ASP A 194 16.83 16.10 12.97
C ASP A 194 17.17 14.84 12.17
N ILE A 195 16.42 14.56 11.10
CA ILE A 195 16.75 13.49 10.16
C ILE A 195 18.10 13.79 9.51
N THR A 196 18.27 14.99 8.93
CA THR A 196 19.48 15.38 8.19
C THR A 196 20.76 15.24 9.02
N LYS A 197 20.70 15.59 10.31
CA LYS A 197 21.82 15.45 11.25
C LYS A 197 22.13 13.99 11.58
N ASN A 198 21.11 13.13 11.64
CA ASN A 198 21.22 11.77 12.16
C ASN A 198 21.12 10.65 11.12
N GLN A 199 20.98 10.95 9.82
CA GLN A 199 20.76 9.93 8.76
C GLN A 199 21.70 8.72 8.86
N GLN A 200 23.00 8.95 9.03
CA GLN A 200 23.96 7.85 9.09
C GLN A 200 23.75 6.97 10.33
N ALA A 201 23.48 7.57 11.49
CA ALA A 201 23.20 6.84 12.71
C ALA A 201 21.89 6.03 12.60
N MET A 202 20.85 6.63 12.01
CA MET A 202 19.58 5.96 11.72
C MET A 202 19.78 4.76 10.79
N LEU A 203 20.57 4.92 9.72
CA LEU A 203 20.89 3.82 8.81
C LEU A 203 21.68 2.72 9.52
N ASP A 204 22.67 3.07 10.34
CA ASP A 204 23.49 2.10 11.06
C ASP A 204 22.65 1.32 12.08
N GLU A 205 21.68 1.96 12.75
CA GLU A 205 20.72 1.31 13.64
C GLU A 205 19.85 0.28 12.92
N LEU A 206 19.34 0.64 11.73
CA LEU A 206 18.58 -0.28 10.87
C LEU A 206 19.43 -1.49 10.43
N MET A 207 20.71 -1.27 10.14
CA MET A 207 21.62 -2.32 9.71
C MET A 207 22.03 -3.24 10.88
N LYS A 208 22.17 -2.69 12.09
CA LYS A 208 22.49 -3.47 13.31
C LYS A 208 21.36 -4.41 13.72
N GLY A 209 20.10 -3.95 13.67
CA GLY A 209 18.94 -4.82 13.92
C GLY A 209 18.90 -6.02 12.96
N HIS A 210 19.32 -5.82 11.70
CA HIS A 210 19.38 -6.90 10.73
C HIS A 210 20.48 -7.94 11.02
N GLN A 211 21.63 -7.54 11.58
CA GLN A 211 22.74 -8.46 11.91
C GLN A 211 22.45 -9.35 13.13
N LEU A 212 21.71 -8.85 14.12
CA LEU A 212 21.29 -9.64 15.29
C LEU A 212 20.29 -10.73 14.91
N ALA A 213 19.46 -10.52 13.89
CA ALA A 213 18.47 -11.47 13.41
C ALA A 213 19.05 -12.64 12.57
N CYS A 214 20.23 -12.48 11.97
CA CYS A 214 20.91 -13.54 11.19
C CYS A 214 21.87 -14.40 12.03
N SER A 215 21.98 -14.12 13.34
CA SER A 215 22.87 -14.84 14.27
C SER A 215 22.14 -15.87 15.13
N HIS A 216 20.89 -16.20 14.80
CA HIS A 216 20.05 -17.20 15.48
C HIS A 216 19.37 -18.14 14.50
#